data_AF-A0A9N7RI70-F1
#
_entry.id   AF-A0A9N7RI70-F1
#
_cell.length_a   1.000
_cell.length_b   1.000
_cell.length_c   1.000
_cell.angle_alpha   90.00
_cell.angle_beta   90.00
_cell.angle_gamma   90.00
#
_symmetry.space_group_name_H-M   'P 1'
#
loop_
_entity.id
_entity.type
_entity.pdbx_description
1 polymer ?
#
loop_
_entity_poly.entity_id
_entity_poly.type
_entity_poly.pdbx_seq_one_letter_code
_entity_poly.pdbx_strand_id
1 'polypeptide(L)'
;MTMLILANALYFKGVWASKFKPSLTKVHDFFLLNGSSVRVPFMTSSNPFMTSSKNQFARAFDDFKVLKLPYEEGQDTRKFSMYFFLPNARDGLRALVEKFGSISGFIEHHRPHRRVKMGDFRLPKFKISFDFEASDFFKSQGLVLPFLGGLTEMVYPNPYDPLEISGFFHKAYVEVGEQGTEAAAVVKGLPCGCSRYRPPPVDVFDFVADHPFLFVIREETSGVVLFVGQLVNPLLPV
;
A
#
# COMPACT_ATOMS: atom_id res chain seq x y z
N MET A 1 -15.63 9.75 37.45
CA MET A 1 -14.55 9.59 36.46
C MET A 1 -15.16 8.94 35.25
N THR A 2 -15.57 9.74 34.29
CA THR A 2 -16.02 9.26 32.99
C THR A 2 -14.80 9.08 32.07
N MET A 3 -14.62 7.86 31.60
CA MET A 3 -13.51 7.45 30.74
C MET A 3 -13.91 7.63 29.28
N LEU A 4 -13.16 8.45 28.53
CA LEU A 4 -13.33 8.58 27.10
C LEU A 4 -12.31 7.70 26.38
N ILE A 5 -12.77 6.87 25.42
CA ILE A 5 -11.90 6.09 24.55
C ILE A 5 -12.03 6.65 23.14
N LEU A 6 -10.90 7.00 22.53
CA LEU A 6 -10.84 7.35 21.12
C LEU A 6 -10.37 6.13 20.33
N ALA A 7 -11.20 5.62 19.42
CA ALA A 7 -10.84 4.51 18.55
C ALA A 7 -11.07 4.91 17.09
N ASN A 8 -10.04 4.76 16.27
CA ASN A 8 -10.14 4.92 14.82
C ASN A 8 -9.81 3.59 14.14
N ALA A 9 -10.75 3.05 13.39
CA ALA A 9 -10.56 1.88 12.55
C ALA A 9 -10.67 2.29 11.07
N LEU A 10 -9.57 2.18 10.32
CA LEU A 10 -9.56 2.48 8.90
C LEU A 10 -9.47 1.19 8.08
N TYR A 11 -10.47 1.00 7.22
CA TYR A 11 -10.57 -0.12 6.29
C TYR A 11 -10.72 0.44 4.88
N PHE A 12 -9.83 0.04 3.97
CA PHE A 12 -9.93 0.42 2.57
C PHE A 12 -10.22 -0.80 1.71
N LYS A 13 -11.30 -0.72 0.95
CA LYS A 13 -11.68 -1.71 -0.05
C LYS A 13 -11.78 -1.02 -1.39
N GLY A 14 -10.95 -1.45 -2.34
CA GLY A 14 -10.90 -0.87 -3.68
C GLY A 14 -10.57 -1.93 -4.70
N VAL A 15 -11.24 -1.93 -5.83
CA VAL A 15 -11.01 -2.88 -6.92
C VAL A 15 -9.98 -2.29 -7.88
N TRP A 16 -8.99 -3.05 -8.37
CA TRP A 16 -8.02 -2.54 -9.34
C TRP A 16 -8.71 -2.17 -10.65
N ALA A 17 -8.40 -1.00 -11.22
CA ALA A 17 -8.83 -0.64 -12.57
C ALA A 17 -8.33 -1.63 -13.63
N SER A 18 -7.19 -2.29 -13.36
CA SER A 18 -6.68 -3.40 -14.15
C SER A 18 -6.35 -4.58 -13.22
N LYS A 19 -7.28 -5.53 -13.15
CA LYS A 19 -7.19 -6.73 -12.29
C LYS A 19 -6.08 -7.67 -12.73
N PHE A 20 -5.48 -8.34 -11.76
CA PHE A 20 -4.58 -9.46 -12.01
C PHE A 20 -5.40 -10.73 -12.29
N LYS A 21 -4.85 -11.64 -13.10
CA LYS A 21 -5.47 -12.95 -13.33
C LYS A 21 -4.98 -13.93 -12.27
N PRO A 22 -5.85 -14.49 -11.41
CA PRO A 22 -5.44 -15.46 -10.38
C PRO A 22 -4.70 -16.68 -10.94
N SER A 23 -5.02 -17.11 -12.16
CA SER A 23 -4.35 -18.22 -12.85
C SER A 23 -2.88 -17.93 -13.22
N LEU A 24 -2.46 -16.67 -13.17
CA LEU A 24 -1.08 -16.26 -13.43
C LEU A 24 -0.28 -16.04 -12.13
N THR A 25 -0.94 -16.08 -10.97
CA THR A 25 -0.26 -15.96 -9.67
C THR A 25 0.65 -17.16 -9.47
N LYS A 26 1.93 -16.90 -9.14
CA LYS A 26 2.94 -17.93 -8.92
C LYS A 26 3.71 -17.68 -7.64
N VAL A 27 4.18 -18.75 -7.01
CA VAL A 27 4.99 -18.66 -5.80
C VAL A 27 6.43 -18.30 -6.17
N HIS A 28 6.93 -17.20 -5.63
CA HIS A 28 8.33 -16.75 -5.77
C HIS A 28 8.90 -16.39 -4.39
N ASP A 29 10.21 -16.20 -4.35
CA ASP A 29 10.91 -15.77 -3.15
C ASP A 29 10.71 -14.28 -2.92
N PHE A 30 10.54 -13.91 -1.65
CA PHE A 30 10.62 -12.56 -1.12
C PHE A 30 11.78 -12.52 -0.12
N PHE A 31 12.77 -11.66 -0.37
CA PHE A 31 13.96 -11.50 0.43
C PHE A 31 13.68 -10.59 1.62
N LEU A 32 14.00 -11.03 2.83
CA LEU A 32 13.79 -10.29 4.07
C LEU A 32 15.03 -9.46 4.43
N LEU A 33 14.87 -8.47 5.31
CA LEU A 33 15.97 -7.60 5.78
C LEU A 33 17.09 -8.35 6.51
N ASN A 34 16.79 -9.52 7.09
CA ASN A 34 17.77 -10.37 7.76
C ASN A 34 18.58 -11.26 6.79
N GLY A 35 18.42 -11.08 5.48
CA GLY A 35 19.10 -11.85 4.43
C GLY A 35 18.47 -13.20 4.08
N SER A 36 17.48 -13.67 4.84
CA SER A 36 16.71 -14.87 4.51
C SER A 36 15.64 -14.59 3.45
N SER A 37 14.96 -15.63 2.96
CA SER A 37 13.83 -15.47 2.04
C SER A 37 12.63 -16.32 2.46
N VAL A 38 11.44 -15.86 2.07
CA VAL A 38 10.16 -16.56 2.27
C VAL A 38 9.46 -16.73 0.93
N ARG A 39 8.74 -17.83 0.76
CA ARG A 39 8.01 -18.13 -0.49
C ARG A 39 6.58 -17.63 -0.39
N VAL A 40 6.19 -16.71 -1.25
CA VAL A 40 4.84 -16.11 -1.26
C VAL A 40 4.25 -16.03 -2.67
N PRO A 41 2.91 -15.97 -2.79
CA PRO A 41 2.26 -15.77 -4.08
C PRO A 41 2.51 -14.35 -4.62
N PHE A 42 3.05 -14.26 -5.84
CA PHE A 42 3.17 -13.01 -6.59
C PHE A 42 2.17 -12.98 -7.74
N MET A 43 1.47 -11.86 -7.83
CA MET A 43 0.55 -11.52 -8.91
C MET A 43 1.34 -10.93 -10.09
N THR A 44 0.89 -11.23 -11.32
CA THR A 44 1.46 -10.68 -12.55
C THR A 44 0.34 -10.35 -13.55
N SER A 45 0.52 -9.30 -14.37
CA SER A 45 -0.55 -8.81 -15.26
C SER A 45 -0.45 -9.28 -16.71
N SER A 46 0.45 -10.20 -17.07
CA SER A 46 0.62 -10.58 -18.48
C SER A 46 0.53 -12.07 -18.77
N ASN A 47 -0.34 -12.39 -19.74
CA ASN A 47 -0.05 -13.46 -20.69
C ASN A 47 0.97 -12.87 -21.69
N PRO A 48 2.11 -13.51 -21.95
CA PRO A 48 3.12 -13.02 -22.89
C PRO A 48 2.58 -12.66 -24.28
N PHE A 49 1.42 -13.22 -24.67
CA PHE A 49 0.80 -13.07 -25.99
C PHE A 49 -0.21 -11.90 -26.16
N MET A 50 -0.54 -11.09 -25.13
CA MET A 50 -1.46 -9.94 -25.25
C MET A 50 -0.75 -8.61 -24.94
N THR A 51 -0.73 -7.67 -25.89
CA THR A 51 0.07 -6.42 -25.84
C THR A 51 -0.61 -5.25 -25.13
N SER A 52 -1.95 -5.17 -25.12
CA SER A 52 -2.69 -4.03 -24.56
C SER A 52 -2.76 -4.03 -23.03
N SER A 53 -2.67 -5.18 -22.37
CA SER A 53 -2.70 -5.33 -20.90
C SER A 53 -1.34 -5.16 -20.20
N LYS A 54 -0.28 -4.79 -20.93
CA LYS A 54 1.09 -4.72 -20.39
C LYS A 54 1.49 -3.35 -19.85
N ASN A 55 0.68 -2.30 -20.03
CA ASN A 55 1.14 -0.94 -19.70
C ASN A 55 0.70 -0.52 -18.30
N GLN A 56 1.64 -0.23 -17.41
CA GLN A 56 1.38 0.29 -16.06
C GLN A 56 1.99 1.67 -15.87
N PHE A 57 1.45 2.47 -14.94
CA PHE A 57 2.09 3.71 -14.54
C PHE A 57 3.31 3.39 -13.69
N ALA A 58 4.51 3.52 -14.25
CA ALA A 58 5.73 3.27 -13.52
C ALA A 58 6.85 4.23 -13.95
N ARG A 59 7.78 4.48 -13.03
CA ARG A 59 8.95 5.34 -13.26
C ARG A 59 10.11 4.85 -12.40
N ALA A 60 11.31 4.84 -12.96
CA ALA A 60 12.55 4.59 -12.23
C ALA A 60 13.21 5.91 -11.82
N PHE A 61 13.85 5.89 -10.67
CA PHE A 61 14.76 6.90 -10.13
C PHE A 61 16.08 6.22 -9.78
N ASP A 62 17.08 6.99 -9.38
CA ASP A 62 18.43 6.49 -9.11
C ASP A 62 18.46 5.42 -8.01
N ASP A 63 17.64 5.59 -6.98
CA ASP A 63 17.62 4.77 -5.76
C ASP A 63 16.39 3.87 -5.61
N PHE A 64 15.33 4.10 -6.37
CA PHE A 64 14.09 3.31 -6.30
C PHE A 64 13.26 3.38 -7.59
N LYS A 65 12.25 2.51 -7.67
CA LYS A 65 11.20 2.52 -8.69
C LYS A 65 9.85 2.80 -8.05
N VAL A 66 8.97 3.46 -8.79
CA VAL A 66 7.60 3.72 -8.37
C VAL A 66 6.63 3.07 -9.34
N LEU A 67 5.69 2.30 -8.80
CA LEU A 67 4.52 1.78 -9.51
C LEU A 67 3.27 2.45 -8.96
N LYS A 68 2.36 2.85 -9.84
CA LYS A 68 1.02 3.34 -9.52
C LYS A 68 -0.01 2.39 -10.11
N LEU A 69 -0.87 1.85 -9.26
CA LEU A 69 -2.04 1.06 -9.64
C LEU A 69 -3.31 1.82 -9.28
N PRO A 70 -4.05 2.33 -10.29
CA PRO A 70 -5.35 2.96 -10.06
C PRO A 70 -6.40 1.93 -9.62
N TYR A 71 -7.32 2.36 -8.75
CA TYR A 71 -8.54 1.62 -8.47
C TYR A 71 -9.64 1.96 -9.50
N GLU A 72 -10.63 1.09 -9.65
CA GLU A 72 -11.85 1.35 -10.43
C GLU A 72 -12.52 2.60 -9.87
N GLU A 73 -12.95 3.49 -10.76
CA GLU A 73 -13.73 4.67 -10.39
C GLU A 73 -15.12 4.20 -9.97
N GLY A 74 -15.56 4.64 -8.78
CA GLY A 74 -16.91 4.36 -8.30
C GLY A 74 -17.95 5.30 -8.89
N GLN A 75 -19.11 5.39 -8.26
CA GLN A 75 -20.10 6.44 -8.57
C GLN A 75 -19.67 7.83 -8.07
N ASP A 76 -18.68 7.87 -7.17
CA ASP A 76 -18.06 9.07 -6.66
C ASP A 76 -17.04 9.62 -7.68
N THR A 77 -16.87 10.94 -7.74
CA THR A 77 -15.88 11.60 -8.61
C THR A 77 -14.45 11.41 -8.12
N ARG A 78 -14.27 11.00 -6.85
CA ARG A 78 -12.96 10.73 -6.24
C ARG A 78 -12.28 9.55 -6.91
N LYS A 79 -10.98 9.71 -7.16
CA LYS A 79 -10.14 8.68 -7.80
C LYS A 79 -9.08 8.24 -6.80
N PHE A 80 -8.89 6.94 -6.66
CA PHE A 80 -7.90 6.41 -5.72
C PHE A 80 -6.82 5.66 -6.47
N SER A 81 -5.61 5.66 -5.93
CA SER A 81 -4.50 4.85 -6.43
C SER A 81 -3.65 4.32 -5.30
N MET A 82 -3.09 3.14 -5.50
CA MET A 82 -2.03 2.60 -4.66
C MET A 82 -0.68 2.83 -5.34
N TYR A 83 0.27 3.34 -4.57
CA TYR A 83 1.65 3.54 -4.97
C TYR A 83 2.53 2.53 -4.27
N PHE A 84 3.51 1.99 -5.00
CA PHE A 84 4.54 1.11 -4.47
C PHE A 84 5.90 1.74 -4.79
N PHE A 85 6.66 2.05 -3.76
CA PHE A 85 8.01 2.60 -3.84
C PHE A 85 8.99 1.48 -3.46
N LEU A 86 9.65 0.93 -4.48
CA LEU A 86 10.54 -0.22 -4.37
C LEU A 86 11.99 0.26 -4.48
N PRO A 87 12.79 0.20 -3.39
CA PRO A 87 14.21 0.47 -3.46
C PRO A 87 14.92 -0.38 -4.54
N ASN A 88 16.00 0.12 -5.12
CA ASN A 88 16.81 -0.68 -6.04
C ASN A 88 17.64 -1.74 -5.28
N ALA A 89 18.07 -1.41 -4.06
CA ALA A 89 18.80 -2.31 -3.16
C ALA A 89 17.84 -3.04 -2.20
N ARG A 90 18.09 -4.33 -1.95
CA ARG A 90 17.19 -5.18 -1.13
C ARG A 90 17.02 -4.71 0.31
N ASP A 91 18.03 -4.07 0.87
CA ASP A 91 18.08 -3.48 2.22
C ASP A 91 17.82 -1.96 2.21
N GLY A 92 17.49 -1.37 1.06
CA GLY A 92 17.33 0.07 0.87
C GLY A 92 16.06 0.68 1.48
N LEU A 93 15.17 -0.11 2.09
CA LEU A 93 13.89 0.39 2.62
C LEU A 93 14.09 1.49 3.66
N ARG A 94 15.06 1.35 4.56
CA ARG A 94 15.31 2.36 5.60
C ARG A 94 15.68 3.72 4.99
N ALA A 95 16.62 3.73 4.05
CA ALA A 95 17.03 4.96 3.36
C ALA A 95 15.85 5.59 2.58
N LEU A 96 15.00 4.76 1.97
CA LEU A 96 13.79 5.23 1.29
C LEU A 96 12.79 5.86 2.27
N VAL A 97 12.59 5.29 3.46
CA VAL A 97 11.69 5.84 4.49
C VAL A 97 12.21 7.17 5.03
N GLU A 98 13.51 7.26 5.32
CA GLU A 98 14.16 8.51 5.76
C GLU A 98 14.01 9.61 4.69
N LYS A 99 14.24 9.27 3.41
CA LYS A 99 14.03 10.18 2.27
C LYS A 99 12.57 10.59 2.10
N PHE A 100 11.64 9.65 2.26
CA PHE A 100 10.19 9.90 2.19
C PHE A 100 9.73 10.90 3.25
N GLY A 101 10.21 10.77 4.49
CA GLY A 101 9.86 11.67 5.60
C GLY A 101 10.56 13.03 5.56
N SER A 102 11.72 13.14 4.90
CA SER A 102 12.52 14.37 4.88
C SER A 102 12.12 15.36 3.78
N ILE A 103 11.47 14.89 2.71
CA ILE A 103 11.14 15.70 1.54
C ILE A 103 9.65 16.06 1.56
N SER A 104 9.34 17.34 1.72
CA SER A 104 7.97 17.84 1.55
C SER A 104 7.47 17.56 0.13
N GLY A 105 6.23 17.08 0.00
CA GLY A 105 5.64 16.74 -1.29
C GLY A 105 6.31 15.56 -2.01
N PHE A 106 7.01 14.67 -1.28
CA PHE A 106 7.73 13.53 -1.87
C PHE A 106 6.90 12.74 -2.89
N ILE A 107 5.65 12.42 -2.56
CA ILE A 107 4.75 11.67 -3.46
C ILE A 107 4.48 12.44 -4.76
N GLU A 108 4.25 13.75 -4.70
CA GLU A 108 3.98 14.58 -5.89
C GLU A 108 5.17 14.61 -6.84
N HIS A 109 6.37 14.75 -6.29
CA HIS A 109 7.61 14.80 -7.08
C HIS A 109 7.94 13.45 -7.74
N HIS A 110 7.51 12.33 -7.14
CA HIS A 110 7.89 10.98 -7.59
C HIS A 110 6.75 10.18 -8.24
N ARG A 111 5.55 10.77 -8.41
CA ARG A 111 4.42 10.10 -9.07
C ARG A 111 4.72 9.81 -10.56
N PRO A 112 4.47 8.57 -11.04
CA PRO A 112 4.50 8.27 -12.46
C PRO A 112 3.29 8.86 -13.19
N HIS A 113 3.55 9.65 -14.23
CA HIS A 113 2.52 10.29 -15.05
C HIS A 113 2.32 9.59 -16.41
N ARG A 114 3.21 8.67 -16.78
CA ARG A 114 3.18 7.95 -18.06
C ARG A 114 3.01 6.45 -17.83
N ARG A 115 2.33 5.79 -18.75
CA ARG A 115 2.27 4.32 -18.78
C ARG A 115 3.44 3.78 -19.58
N VAL A 116 4.11 2.78 -19.04
CA VAL A 116 5.25 2.09 -19.65
C VAL A 116 4.92 0.63 -19.84
N LYS A 117 5.48 0.01 -20.89
CA LYS A 117 5.29 -1.41 -21.18
C LYS A 117 6.04 -2.24 -20.15
N MET A 118 5.35 -3.09 -19.42
CA MET A 118 5.96 -3.94 -18.41
C MET A 118 6.64 -5.17 -19.02
N GLY A 119 7.83 -5.48 -18.51
CA GLY A 119 8.57 -6.72 -18.76
C GLY A 119 8.25 -7.76 -17.69
N ASP A 120 9.20 -8.02 -16.79
CA ASP A 120 8.97 -8.79 -15.57
C ASP A 120 8.21 -7.94 -14.56
N PHE A 121 6.95 -8.30 -14.32
CA PHE A 121 6.06 -7.62 -13.39
C PHE A 121 5.53 -8.59 -12.35
N ARG A 122 5.99 -8.44 -11.11
CA ARG A 122 5.66 -9.31 -9.98
C ARG A 122 5.39 -8.45 -8.75
N LEU A 123 4.19 -8.58 -8.19
CA LEU A 123 3.77 -7.92 -6.96
C LEU A 123 3.27 -8.97 -5.95
N PRO A 124 3.81 -9.05 -4.72
CA PRO A 124 3.36 -10.05 -3.75
C PRO A 124 1.93 -9.76 -3.31
N LYS A 125 1.17 -10.81 -3.01
CA LYS A 125 -0.04 -10.69 -2.19
C LYS A 125 0.37 -10.54 -0.74
N PHE A 126 -0.30 -9.69 0.00
CA PHE A 126 -0.01 -9.49 1.41
C PHE A 126 -1.24 -9.01 2.17
N LYS A 127 -1.21 -9.22 3.48
CA LYS A 127 -2.18 -8.70 4.44
C LYS A 127 -1.41 -8.03 5.57
N ILE A 128 -1.80 -6.81 5.92
CA ILE A 128 -1.25 -6.06 7.04
C ILE A 128 -2.43 -5.69 7.95
N SER A 129 -2.28 -5.95 9.24
CA SER A 129 -3.30 -5.70 10.26
C SER A 129 -2.62 -5.05 11.45
N PHE A 130 -2.58 -3.73 11.45
CA PHE A 130 -1.91 -2.97 12.48
C PHE A 130 -2.91 -2.51 13.53
N ASP A 131 -2.62 -2.79 14.80
CA ASP A 131 -3.31 -2.23 15.95
C ASP A 131 -2.30 -1.62 16.94
N PHE A 132 -2.53 -0.37 17.30
CA PHE A 132 -1.65 0.35 18.21
C PHE A 132 -2.42 1.27 19.14
N GLU A 133 -2.10 1.20 20.43
CA GLU A 133 -2.54 2.18 21.39
C GLU A 133 -1.60 3.40 21.32
N ALA A 134 -2.07 4.48 20.70
CA ALA A 134 -1.28 5.68 20.45
C ALA A 134 -1.23 6.65 21.63
N SER A 135 -1.84 6.32 22.76
CA SER A 135 -1.86 7.15 23.98
C SER A 135 -0.45 7.64 24.34
N ASP A 136 0.50 6.72 24.49
CA ASP A 136 1.85 7.05 24.95
C ASP A 136 2.69 7.73 23.87
N PHE A 137 2.45 7.39 22.60
CA PHE A 137 3.06 8.10 21.48
C PHE A 137 2.64 9.57 21.48
N PHE A 138 1.34 9.87 21.54
CA PHE A 138 0.85 11.25 21.54
C PHE A 138 1.31 12.03 22.77
N LYS A 139 1.34 11.41 23.95
CA LYS A 139 1.94 12.01 25.15
C LYS A 139 3.41 12.37 24.91
N SER A 140 4.20 11.46 24.31
CA SER A 140 5.61 11.72 23.98
C SER A 140 5.81 12.86 22.97
N GLN A 141 4.81 13.10 22.11
CA GLN A 141 4.78 14.21 21.15
C GLN A 141 4.22 15.52 21.75
N GLY A 142 3.94 15.55 23.06
CA GLY A 142 3.49 16.74 23.78
C GLY A 142 1.97 16.89 23.95
N LEU A 143 1.17 15.96 23.40
CA LEU A 143 -0.27 15.94 23.60
C LEU A 143 -0.62 15.24 24.93
N VAL A 144 -0.46 15.96 26.04
CA VAL A 144 -0.63 15.40 27.40
C VAL A 144 -1.95 15.83 28.05
N LEU A 145 -2.38 17.08 27.88
CA LEU A 145 -3.53 17.66 28.58
C LEU A 145 -4.85 16.86 28.42
N PRO A 146 -5.22 16.34 27.24
CA PRO A 146 -6.44 15.54 27.09
C PRO A 146 -6.47 14.25 27.92
N PHE A 147 -5.31 13.73 28.31
CA PHE A 147 -5.16 12.52 29.12
C PHE A 147 -5.14 12.81 30.64
N LEU A 148 -5.20 14.08 31.05
CA LEU A 148 -5.16 14.53 32.45
C LEU A 148 -6.36 15.45 32.81
N GLY A 149 -7.50 15.30 32.12
CA GLY A 149 -8.69 16.10 32.40
C GLY A 149 -8.74 17.48 31.75
N GLY A 150 -7.80 17.79 30.86
CA GLY A 150 -7.71 19.07 30.15
C GLY A 150 -8.66 19.21 28.94
N LEU A 151 -9.78 18.48 28.89
CA LEU A 151 -10.76 18.56 27.80
C LEU A 151 -11.77 19.73 27.94
N THR A 152 -11.55 20.64 28.88
CA THR A 152 -12.50 21.70 29.29
C THR A 152 -12.88 22.68 28.18
N GLU A 153 -12.02 22.87 27.17
CA GLU A 153 -12.26 23.73 26.00
C GLU A 153 -12.84 22.97 24.79
N MET A 154 -12.90 21.63 24.86
CA MET A 154 -13.34 20.77 23.75
C MET A 154 -14.73 20.17 23.99
N VAL A 155 -15.16 20.05 25.24
CA VAL A 155 -16.43 19.46 25.65
C VAL A 155 -17.03 20.35 26.72
N TYR A 156 -18.36 20.54 26.72
CA TYR A 156 -19.03 21.26 27.79
C TYR A 156 -18.68 20.61 29.13
N PRO A 157 -17.97 21.31 30.02
CA PRO A 157 -17.46 20.71 31.24
C PRO A 157 -18.62 20.42 32.18
N ASN A 158 -18.75 19.17 32.63
CA ASN A 158 -19.51 18.86 33.84
C ASN A 158 -18.56 19.09 35.04
N PRO A 159 -18.76 20.11 35.88
CA PRO A 159 -17.87 20.41 37.00
C PRO A 159 -17.81 19.28 38.06
N TYR A 160 -18.72 18.31 38.01
CA TYR A 160 -18.75 17.16 38.92
C TYR A 160 -18.13 15.89 38.33
N ASP A 161 -17.74 15.89 37.05
CA ASP A 161 -17.16 14.72 36.38
C ASP A 161 -16.20 15.14 35.26
N PRO A 162 -14.93 15.41 35.57
CA PRO A 162 -13.92 15.75 34.58
C PRO A 162 -13.73 14.58 33.59
N LEU A 163 -13.74 14.91 32.30
CA LEU A 163 -13.56 13.95 31.21
C LEU A 163 -12.08 13.81 30.87
N GLU A 164 -11.61 12.56 30.79
CA GLU A 164 -10.23 12.24 30.44
C GLU A 164 -10.21 11.23 29.29
N ILE A 165 -9.27 11.40 28.36
CA ILE A 165 -8.97 10.35 27.39
C ILE A 165 -8.23 9.24 28.13
N SER A 166 -8.92 8.12 28.29
CA SER A 166 -8.39 6.90 28.91
C SER A 166 -7.57 6.05 27.94
N GLY A 167 -7.79 6.18 26.64
CA GLY A 167 -7.03 5.47 25.62
C GLY A 167 -7.29 6.00 24.21
N PHE A 168 -6.25 5.94 23.37
CA PHE A 168 -6.33 6.19 21.94
C PHE A 168 -5.92 4.94 21.17
N PHE A 169 -6.83 4.32 20.43
CA PHE A 169 -6.58 3.10 19.67
C PHE A 169 -6.70 3.39 18.17
N HIS A 170 -5.68 3.03 17.39
CA HIS A 170 -5.75 3.03 15.94
C HIS A 170 -5.62 1.62 15.40
N LYS A 171 -6.58 1.20 14.58
CA LYS A 171 -6.55 -0.08 13.88
C LYS A 171 -6.65 0.14 12.38
N ALA A 172 -5.78 -0.49 11.62
CA ALA A 172 -5.73 -0.40 10.17
C ALA A 172 -5.59 -1.78 9.55
N TYR A 173 -6.34 -2.03 8.49
CA TYR A 173 -6.25 -3.29 7.74
C TYR A 173 -6.11 -3.01 6.24
N VAL A 174 -5.12 -3.66 5.62
CA VAL A 174 -4.87 -3.60 4.19
C VAL A 174 -4.60 -5.02 3.68
N GLU A 175 -5.42 -5.51 2.76
CA GLU A 175 -5.20 -6.77 2.05
C GLU A 175 -5.07 -6.52 0.56
N VAL A 176 -3.92 -6.83 -0.02
CA VAL A 176 -3.64 -6.70 -1.44
C VAL A 176 -3.76 -8.06 -2.13
N GLY A 177 -4.66 -8.16 -3.11
CA GLY A 177 -4.89 -9.36 -3.91
C GLY A 177 -5.20 -9.05 -5.38
N GLU A 178 -5.57 -10.09 -6.13
CA GLU A 178 -5.66 -9.98 -7.59
C GLU A 178 -6.79 -9.06 -8.08
N GLN A 179 -7.86 -8.96 -7.29
CA GLN A 179 -9.01 -8.12 -7.61
C GLN A 179 -8.79 -6.65 -7.23
N GLY A 180 -7.95 -6.38 -6.23
CA GLY A 180 -7.92 -5.09 -5.57
C GLY A 180 -7.35 -5.19 -4.16
N THR A 181 -7.66 -4.16 -3.38
CA THR A 181 -7.59 -4.19 -1.92
C THR A 181 -8.93 -4.73 -1.39
N GLU A 182 -8.85 -5.95 -0.86
CA GLU A 182 -9.84 -6.93 -0.39
C GLU A 182 -11.18 -7.18 -1.15
N ALA A 183 -11.25 -8.29 -1.88
CA ALA A 183 -12.43 -9.20 -1.98
C ALA A 183 -12.02 -10.55 -2.59
N ALA A 184 -12.63 -11.63 -2.10
CA ALA A 184 -12.45 -13.01 -2.56
C ALA A 184 -13.52 -13.41 -3.58
N ALA A 185 -13.10 -13.91 -4.75
CA ALA A 185 -13.91 -14.75 -5.64
C ALA A 185 -12.99 -15.51 -6.62
N VAL A 186 -13.22 -16.81 -6.76
CA VAL A 186 -12.47 -17.72 -7.64
C VAL A 186 -13.20 -17.81 -8.98
N VAL A 187 -12.54 -17.42 -10.08
CA VAL A 187 -13.03 -17.67 -11.45
C VAL A 187 -12.10 -18.67 -12.13
N LYS A 188 -12.66 -19.83 -12.50
CA LYS A 188 -11.98 -20.86 -13.32
C LYS A 188 -11.99 -20.41 -14.78
N GLY A 189 -10.83 -20.36 -15.42
CA GLY A 189 -10.66 -20.11 -16.86
C GLY A 189 -10.12 -21.35 -17.58
N LEU A 190 -10.75 -21.69 -18.71
CA LEU A 190 -10.33 -22.74 -19.65
C LEU A 190 -9.05 -22.34 -20.43
N PRO A 191 -8.28 -23.32 -20.95
CA PRO A 191 -7.08 -23.04 -21.73
C PRO A 191 -7.42 -22.71 -23.19
N CYS A 192 -6.90 -21.59 -23.69
CA CYS A 192 -6.78 -21.33 -25.12
C CYS A 192 -5.29 -21.28 -25.49
N GLY A 193 -4.86 -22.17 -26.39
CA GLY A 193 -3.50 -22.21 -26.92
C GLY A 193 -3.25 -21.11 -27.94
N CYS A 194 -2.00 -20.66 -28.10
CA CYS A 194 -1.58 -19.78 -29.19
C CYS A 194 -0.11 -19.98 -29.58
N SER A 195 0.11 -19.76 -30.88
CA SER A 195 1.34 -19.80 -31.68
C SER A 195 2.39 -18.74 -31.29
N ARG A 196 3.65 -18.98 -31.68
CA ARG A 196 4.83 -18.13 -31.40
C ARG A 196 4.98 -17.03 -32.45
N TYR A 197 4.71 -15.78 -32.08
CA TYR A 197 5.21 -14.58 -32.77
C TYR A 197 6.08 -13.77 -31.80
N ARG A 198 7.31 -13.44 -32.20
CA ARG A 198 8.28 -12.70 -31.37
C ARG A 198 8.48 -11.29 -31.98
N PRO A 199 7.80 -10.26 -31.47
CA PRO A 199 8.00 -8.88 -31.92
C PRO A 199 9.38 -8.34 -31.48
N PRO A 200 9.88 -7.27 -32.13
CA PRO A 200 11.20 -6.67 -31.85
C PRO A 200 11.36 -6.18 -30.41
N PRO A 201 12.61 -5.93 -29.94
CA PRO A 201 12.86 -5.43 -28.59
C PRO A 201 12.23 -4.05 -28.45
N VAL A 202 11.20 -3.97 -27.61
CA VAL A 202 10.62 -2.71 -27.15
C VAL A 202 11.21 -2.50 -25.77
N ASP A 203 11.65 -1.28 -25.43
CA ASP A 203 12.07 -0.95 -24.07
C ASP A 203 10.96 -1.33 -23.09
N VAL A 204 11.24 -2.31 -22.24
CA VAL A 204 10.33 -2.83 -21.22
C VAL A 204 10.79 -2.38 -19.83
N PHE A 205 9.82 -2.12 -18.96
CA PHE A 205 10.04 -1.72 -17.58
C PHE A 205 9.80 -2.91 -16.65
N ASP A 206 10.83 -3.30 -15.90
CA ASP A 206 10.74 -4.38 -14.92
C ASP A 206 10.45 -3.84 -13.52
N PHE A 207 9.42 -4.40 -12.88
CA PHE A 207 9.03 -4.11 -11.51
C PHE A 207 8.75 -5.42 -10.77
N VAL A 208 9.72 -5.86 -9.98
CA VAL A 208 9.68 -7.10 -9.21
C VAL A 208 9.82 -6.73 -7.75
N ALA A 209 8.69 -6.68 -7.03
CA ALA A 209 8.64 -6.30 -5.62
C ALA A 209 8.99 -7.49 -4.70
N ASP A 210 10.19 -8.06 -4.88
CA ASP A 210 10.67 -9.26 -4.18
C ASP A 210 11.43 -8.99 -2.88
N HIS A 211 11.37 -7.77 -2.37
CA HIS A 211 12.03 -7.35 -1.13
C HIS A 211 11.31 -6.13 -0.53
N PRO A 212 11.67 -5.67 0.68
CA PRO A 212 10.88 -4.70 1.42
C PRO A 212 10.69 -3.37 0.70
N PHE A 213 9.46 -2.88 0.72
CA PHE A 213 9.05 -1.67 0.00
C PHE A 213 8.05 -0.83 0.81
N LEU A 214 7.92 0.43 0.44
CA LEU A 214 6.92 1.36 0.97
C LEU A 214 5.69 1.38 0.05
N PHE A 215 4.49 1.46 0.62
CA PHE A 215 3.27 1.67 -0.14
C PHE A 215 2.44 2.81 0.41
N VAL A 216 1.63 3.41 -0.47
CA VAL A 216 0.73 4.52 -0.14
C VAL A 216 -0.61 4.33 -0.84
N ILE A 217 -1.72 4.55 -0.15
CA ILE A 217 -3.05 4.69 -0.76
C ILE A 217 -3.44 6.16 -0.69
N ARG A 218 -3.74 6.76 -1.85
CA ARG A 218 -3.98 8.20 -2.00
C ARG A 218 -5.24 8.46 -2.83
N GLU A 219 -5.98 9.50 -2.45
CA GLU A 219 -7.02 10.10 -3.27
C GLU A 219 -6.37 11.13 -4.21
N GLU A 220 -6.59 10.98 -5.52
CA GLU A 220 -5.81 11.65 -6.54
C GLU A 220 -6.17 13.13 -6.73
N THR A 221 -7.40 13.52 -6.42
CA THR A 221 -7.94 14.87 -6.69
C THR A 221 -7.49 15.88 -5.63
N SER A 222 -7.71 15.55 -4.36
CA SER A 222 -7.32 16.33 -3.19
C SER A 222 -5.88 16.10 -2.76
N GLY A 223 -5.31 14.95 -3.14
CA GLY A 223 -3.98 14.52 -2.73
C GLY A 223 -3.89 13.95 -1.32
N VAL A 224 -5.04 13.77 -0.64
CA VAL A 224 -5.09 13.17 0.69
C VAL A 224 -4.53 11.75 0.66
N VAL A 225 -3.60 11.49 1.58
CA VAL A 225 -3.05 10.16 1.83
C VAL A 225 -3.92 9.47 2.87
N LEU A 226 -4.48 8.31 2.50
CA LEU A 226 -5.30 7.49 3.37
C LEU A 226 -4.47 6.49 4.16
N PHE A 227 -3.47 5.90 3.51
CA PHE A 227 -2.58 4.91 4.14
C PHE A 227 -1.14 5.14 3.71
N VAL A 228 -0.22 4.94 4.65
CA VAL A 228 1.21 4.75 4.40
C VAL A 228 1.62 3.51 5.18
N GLY A 229 2.36 2.61 4.53
CA GLY A 229 2.82 1.41 5.21
C GLY A 229 4.06 0.82 4.56
N GLN A 230 4.74 -0.03 5.31
CA GLN A 230 5.92 -0.74 4.85
C GLN A 230 5.61 -2.24 4.82
N LEU A 231 5.96 -2.91 3.72
CA LEU A 231 5.91 -4.36 3.67
C LEU A 231 7.30 -4.91 3.92
N VAL A 232 7.57 -5.38 5.14
CA VAL A 232 8.85 -6.01 5.52
C VAL A 232 8.82 -7.52 5.44
N ASN A 233 7.65 -8.13 5.69
CA ASN A 233 7.43 -9.57 5.58
C ASN A 233 5.98 -9.85 5.14
N PRO A 234 5.74 -10.44 3.96
CA PRO A 234 4.40 -10.73 3.45
C PRO A 234 3.67 -11.90 4.13
N LEU A 235 4.34 -12.70 4.97
CA LEU A 235 3.72 -13.82 5.69
C LEU A 235 3.16 -13.43 7.06
N LEU A 236 3.60 -12.32 7.63
CA LEU A 236 3.16 -11.89 8.94
C LEU A 236 2.08 -10.82 8.76
N PRO A 237 0.89 -10.96 9.38
CA PRO A 237 0.05 -9.81 9.64
C PRO A 237 0.84 -8.94 10.64
N VAL A 238 1.50 -7.92 10.11
CA VAL A 238 2.14 -6.86 10.91
C VAL A 238 1.06 -5.96 11.47
#